data_AF-A0A1I5JPC1-F1
#
_entry.id   AF-A0A1I5JPC1-F1
#
_cell.length_a   1.000
_cell.length_b   1.000
_cell.length_c   1.000
_cell.angle_alpha   90.00
_cell.angle_beta   90.00
_cell.angle_gamma   90.00
#
_symmetry.space_group_name_H-M   'P 1'
#
loop_
_entity.id
_entity.type
_entity.pdbx_description
1 polymer ?
#
loop_
_entity_poly.entity_id
_entity_poly.type
_entity_poly.pdbx_seq_one_letter_code
_entity_poly.pdbx_strand_id
1 'polypeptide(L)'
;MSKNTFPVNGGAMPTLTIRNLIDEETGEVKLWVLKGLARREAMLTWGEITPRSLRASVRLVADMIPEMQCAWRQRHGLPVAMSTITAYGTARDGVRRSAF
;
A
#
# COMPACT_ATOMS: atom_id res chain seq x y z
N MET A 1 18.04 -10.53 -35.17
CA MET A 1 17.12 -10.41 -34.01
C MET A 1 16.84 -8.93 -33.78
N SER A 2 15.68 -8.44 -34.22
CA SER A 2 15.27 -7.05 -33.97
C SER A 2 14.87 -6.90 -32.50
N LYS A 3 15.52 -5.98 -31.78
CA LYS A 3 15.07 -5.58 -30.44
C LYS A 3 13.79 -4.78 -30.63
N ASN A 4 12.64 -5.38 -30.30
CA ASN A 4 11.37 -4.66 -30.17
C ASN A 4 11.48 -3.72 -28.96
N THR A 5 12.06 -2.54 -29.19
CA THR A 5 12.04 -1.45 -28.22
C THR A 5 10.63 -0.89 -28.25
N PHE A 6 9.81 -1.25 -27.27
CA PHE A 6 8.49 -0.65 -27.11
C PHE A 6 8.70 0.84 -26.79
N PRO A 7 8.16 1.77 -27.61
CA PRO A 7 8.18 3.17 -27.26
C PRO A 7 7.31 3.34 -26.02
N VAL A 8 7.94 3.63 -24.88
CA VAL A 8 7.23 4.05 -23.67
C VAL A 8 6.78 5.48 -23.93
N ASN A 9 5.58 5.63 -24.51
CA ASN A 9 4.97 6.92 -24.75
C ASN A 9 4.95 7.71 -23.43
N GLY A 10 5.70 8.82 -23.39
CA GLY A 10 5.69 9.82 -22.32
C GLY A 10 4.41 10.66 -22.29
N GLY A 11 3.25 10.05 -22.57
CA GLY A 11 1.98 10.61 -22.10
C GLY A 11 2.03 10.64 -20.58
N ALA A 12 1.46 11.68 -19.96
CA ALA A 12 1.47 11.86 -18.51
C ALA A 12 1.20 10.53 -17.80
N MET A 13 2.27 9.86 -17.34
CA MET A 13 2.15 8.60 -16.65
C MET A 13 1.24 8.89 -15.46
N PRO A 14 0.08 8.20 -15.31
CA PRO A 14 -0.78 8.46 -14.18
C PRO A 14 0.08 8.31 -12.93
N THR A 15 0.30 9.43 -12.25
CA THR A 15 1.21 9.46 -11.11
C THR A 15 0.73 8.41 -10.13
N LEU A 16 1.57 7.41 -9.88
CA LEU A 16 1.29 6.36 -8.90
C LEU A 16 1.17 7.04 -7.53
N THR A 17 -0.07 7.27 -7.13
CA THR A 17 -0.40 7.90 -5.86
C THR A 17 -1.25 6.94 -5.03
N ILE A 18 -1.27 7.20 -3.73
CA ILE A 18 -2.12 6.46 -2.78
C ILE A 18 -3.59 6.51 -3.21
N ARG A 19 -4.05 7.58 -3.87
CA ARG A 19 -5.42 7.71 -4.38
C ARG A 19 -5.82 6.61 -5.38
N ASN A 20 -4.84 6.04 -6.09
CA ASN A 20 -5.08 4.99 -7.08
C ASN A 20 -5.08 3.58 -6.46
N LEU A 21 -4.91 3.46 -5.13
CA LEU A 21 -4.76 2.17 -4.45
C LEU A 21 -6.06 1.37 -4.41
N ILE A 22 -7.19 2.06 -4.32
CA ILE A 22 -8.53 1.47 -4.36
C ILE A 22 -9.13 1.77 -5.75
N ASP A 23 -9.70 0.74 -6.37
CA ASP A 23 -10.51 0.90 -7.56
C ASP A 23 -11.85 1.55 -7.20
N GLU A 24 -12.19 2.69 -7.81
CA GLU A 24 -13.41 3.43 -7.42
C GLU A 24 -14.69 2.72 -7.86
N GLU A 25 -14.66 1.90 -8.92
CA GLU A 25 -15.85 1.19 -9.41
C GLU A 25 -16.12 -0.06 -8.56
N THR A 26 -15.06 -0.79 -8.19
CA THR A 26 -15.17 -2.12 -7.57
C THR A 26 -14.82 -2.14 -6.08
N GLY A 27 -14.11 -1.13 -5.58
CA GLY A 27 -13.56 -1.11 -4.21
C GLY A 27 -12.36 -2.04 -4.00
N GLU A 28 -11.87 -2.69 -5.06
CA GLU A 28 -10.75 -3.63 -4.99
C GLU A 28 -9.41 -2.92 -4.79
N VAL A 29 -8.50 -3.57 -4.07
CA VAL A 29 -7.13 -3.07 -3.88
C VAL A 29 -6.30 -3.38 -5.12
N LYS A 30 -5.76 -2.34 -5.76
CA LYS A 30 -4.83 -2.48 -6.89
C LYS A 30 -3.45 -2.89 -6.39
N LEU A 31 -3.21 -4.20 -6.30
CA LEU A 31 -1.93 -4.76 -5.79
C LEU A 31 -0.69 -4.27 -6.55
N TRP A 32 -0.81 -3.97 -7.84
CA TRP A 32 0.30 -3.43 -8.62
C TRP A 32 0.64 -1.98 -8.20
N VAL A 33 -0.36 -1.18 -7.82
CA VAL A 33 -0.17 0.17 -7.24
C VAL A 33 0.53 0.06 -5.90
N LEU A 34 0.08 -0.85 -5.03
CA LEU A 34 0.73 -1.11 -3.74
C LEU A 34 2.22 -1.46 -3.92
N LYS A 35 2.54 -2.37 -4.84
CA LYS A 35 3.93 -2.77 -5.14
C LYS A 35 4.75 -1.60 -5.70
N GLY A 36 4.15 -0.76 -6.55
CA GLY A 36 4.81 0.43 -7.10
C GLY A 36 5.13 1.46 -6.01
N LEU A 37 4.13 1.77 -5.16
CA LEU A 37 4.29 2.68 -4.02
C LEU A 37 5.34 2.16 -3.04
N ALA A 38 5.29 0.87 -2.70
CA ALA A 38 6.27 0.27 -1.79
C ALA A 38 7.70 0.33 -2.34
N ARG A 39 7.91 0.14 -3.65
CA ARG A 39 9.25 0.29 -4.25
C ARG A 39 9.74 1.73 -4.25
N ARG A 40 8.86 2.68 -4.54
CA ARG A 40 9.17 4.12 -4.49
C ARG A 40 9.56 4.53 -3.08
N GLU A 41 8.79 4.09 -2.09
CA GLU A 41 9.08 4.35 -0.68
C GLU A 41 10.37 3.65 -0.25
N ALA A 42 10.60 2.41 -0.69
CA ALA A 42 11.83 1.68 -0.38
C ALA A 42 13.08 2.43 -0.85
N MET A 43 13.05 2.93 -2.10
CA MET A 43 14.13 3.75 -2.64
C MET A 43 14.27 5.10 -1.94
N LEU A 44 13.15 5.73 -1.56
CA LEU A 44 13.17 7.04 -0.91
C LEU A 44 13.76 6.97 0.52
N THR A 45 13.41 5.95 1.29
CA THR A 45 13.82 5.85 2.70
C THR A 45 15.15 5.12 2.88
N TRP A 46 15.41 4.04 2.12
CA TRP A 46 16.60 3.19 2.30
C TRP A 46 17.59 3.25 1.13
N GLY A 47 17.22 3.83 -0.02
CA GLY A 47 18.06 3.80 -1.22
C GLY A 47 18.18 2.42 -1.87
N GLU A 48 17.39 1.44 -1.43
CA GLU A 48 17.47 0.06 -1.90
C GLU A 48 16.12 -0.67 -1.89
N ILE A 49 16.00 -1.68 -2.76
CA ILE A 49 14.81 -2.53 -2.90
C ILE A 49 15.11 -3.94 -2.38
N THR A 50 15.67 -4.04 -1.17
CA THR A 50 15.89 -5.33 -0.53
C THR A 50 14.56 -5.90 0.00
N PRO A 51 14.46 -7.22 0.23
CA PRO A 51 13.25 -7.81 0.81
C PRO A 51 12.86 -7.19 2.15
N ARG A 52 13.85 -6.70 2.92
CA ARG A 52 13.63 -6.02 4.20
C ARG A 52 13.04 -4.63 4.01
N SER A 53 13.63 -3.78 3.16
CA SER A 53 13.11 -2.44 2.88
C SER A 53 11.71 -2.51 2.29
N LEU A 54 11.47 -3.40 1.32
CA LEU A 54 10.14 -3.62 0.75
C LEU A 54 9.08 -4.01 1.79
N ARG A 55 9.40 -4.92 2.73
CA ARG A 55 8.44 -5.30 3.78
C ARG A 55 8.10 -4.12 4.70
N ALA A 56 9.09 -3.29 5.03
CA ALA A 56 8.86 -2.09 5.83
C ALA A 56 7.99 -1.07 5.08
N SER A 57 8.32 -0.79 3.81
CA SER A 57 7.54 0.10 2.94
C SER A 57 6.10 -0.38 2.72
N VAL A 58 5.90 -1.69 2.50
CA VAL A 58 4.56 -2.25 2.32
C VAL A 58 3.70 -2.01 3.55
N ARG A 59 4.25 -2.15 4.77
CA ARG A 59 3.49 -1.89 6.00
C ARG A 59 2.98 -0.45 6.06
N LEU A 60 3.86 0.52 5.78
CA LEU A 60 3.49 1.94 5.77
C LEU A 60 2.34 2.26 4.81
N VAL A 61 2.33 1.63 3.62
CA VAL A 61 1.28 1.86 2.63
C VAL A 61 0.01 1.03 2.94
N ALA A 62 0.17 -0.18 3.45
CA ALA A 62 -0.93 -1.10 3.72
C ALA A 62 -1.79 -0.65 4.89
N ASP A 63 -1.23 0.06 5.88
CA ASP A 63 -1.99 0.60 7.01
C ASP A 63 -3.07 1.61 6.59
N MET A 64 -2.93 2.23 5.41
CA MET A 64 -3.95 3.15 4.85
C MET A 64 -5.09 2.42 4.13
N ILE A 65 -4.92 1.16 3.72
CA ILE A 65 -5.92 0.41 2.95
C ILE A 65 -7.27 0.33 3.68
N PRO A 66 -7.33 -0.01 4.98
CA PRO A 66 -8.60 -0.07 5.71
C PRO A 66 -9.34 1.26 5.72
N GLU A 67 -8.64 2.38 5.96
CA GLU A 67 -9.24 3.71 5.95
C GLU A 67 -9.83 4.05 4.58
N MET A 68 -9.08 3.78 3.51
CA MET A 68 -9.52 4.01 2.14
C MET A 68 -10.73 3.15 1.75
N GLN A 69 -10.74 1.88 2.14
CA GLN A 69 -11.87 0.98 1.89
C GLN A 69 -13.11 1.38 2.68
N CYS A 70 -12.96 1.80 3.95
CA CYS A 70 -14.05 2.35 4.74
C CYS A 70 -14.64 3.60 4.08
N ALA A 71 -13.78 4.52 3.63
CA ALA A 71 -14.21 5.73 2.94
C ALA A 71 -14.94 5.40 1.62
N TRP A 72 -14.43 4.46 0.83
CA TRP A 72 -15.09 3.99 -0.40
C TRP A 72 -16.46 3.40 -0.12
N ARG A 73 -16.58 2.52 0.89
CA ARG A 73 -17.87 1.92 1.32
C ARG A 73 -18.87 2.99 1.74
N GLN A 74 -18.46 3.96 2.54
CA GLN A 74 -19.31 5.07 2.98
C GLN A 74 -19.85 5.89 1.79
N ARG A 75 -19.00 6.19 0.79
CA ARG A 75 -19.43 6.90 -0.43
C ARG A 75 -20.47 6.12 -1.24
N HIS A 76 -20.39 4.79 -1.22
CA HIS A 76 -21.28 3.91 -1.98
C HIS A 76 -22.47 3.38 -1.17
N GLY A 77 -22.71 3.91 0.05
CA GLY A 77 -23.83 3.50 0.90
C GLY A 77 -23.74 2.05 1.41
N LEU A 78 -22.54 1.45 1.37
CA LEU A 78 -22.31 0.10 1.84
C LEU A 78 -22.09 0.09 3.37
N PRO A 79 -22.57 -0.94 4.08
CA PRO A 79 -22.37 -1.03 5.52
C PRO A 79 -20.88 -1.15 5.84
N VAL A 80 -20.43 -0.32 6.79
CA VAL A 80 -19.11 -0.41 7.43
C VAL A 80 -19.32 -0.99 8.82
N ALA A 81 -19.08 -2.29 8.96
CA ALA A 81 -19.08 -2.91 10.28
C ALA A 81 -17.82 -2.47 11.03
N MET A 82 -17.99 -1.55 11.98
CA MET A 82 -16.94 -1.20 12.94
C MET A 82 -16.83 -2.33 13.96
N SER A 83 -16.10 -3.39 13.62
CA SER A 83 -15.69 -4.36 14.65
C SER A 83 -14.72 -3.67 15.58
N THR A 84 -15.10 -3.44 16.83
CA THR A 84 -14.17 -3.03 17.89
C THR A 84 -13.12 -4.11 18.04
N ILE A 85 -11.93 -3.89 17.45
CA ILE A 85 -10.78 -4.74 17.71
C ILE A 85 -10.31 -4.37 19.11
N THR A 86 -10.75 -5.13 20.11
CA THR A 86 -10.09 -5.11 21.42
C THR A 86 -8.64 -5.52 21.17
N ALA A 87 -7.69 -4.68 21.58
CA ALA A 87 -6.27 -4.98 21.43
C ALA A 87 -6.02 -6.41 21.95
N TYR A 88 -5.53 -7.30 21.09
CA TYR A 88 -5.22 -8.66 21.47
C TYR A 88 -4.03 -8.63 22.44
N GLY A 89 -4.35 -8.57 23.74
CA GLY A 89 -3.42 -8.66 24.86
C GLY A 89 -2.75 -7.34 25.24
N THR A 90 -2.54 -7.17 26.54
CA THR A 90 -1.46 -6.33 27.07
C THR A 90 -0.17 -6.79 26.41
N ALA A 91 0.64 -5.84 25.91
CA ALA A 91 2.00 -6.17 25.49
C ALA A 91 2.66 -6.95 26.64
N ARG A 92 3.08 -8.19 26.40
CA ARG A 92 3.88 -8.92 27.39
C ARG A 92 5.11 -8.07 27.64
N ASP A 93 5.23 -7.52 28.85
CA ASP A 93 6.45 -6.91 29.35
C ASP A 93 7.61 -7.86 29.06
N GLY A 94 8.47 -7.47 28.12
CA GLY A 94 9.61 -8.28 27.68
C GLY A 94 9.78 -8.46 26.18
N VAL A 95 8.75 -8.24 25.34
CA VAL A 95 8.95 -8.24 23.88
C VAL A 95 9.47 -6.87 23.45
N ARG A 96 10.77 -6.64 23.72
CA ARG A 96 11.53 -5.53 23.15
C ARG A 96 11.19 -5.44 21.66
N ARG A 97 10.60 -4.31 21.24
CA ARG A 97 10.68 -3.86 19.85
C ARG A 97 12.17 -3.83 19.52
N SER A 98 12.69 -4.86 18.85
CA SER A 98 14.07 -4.84 18.39
C SER A 98 14.17 -3.74 17.36
N ALA A 99 14.70 -2.60 17.78
CA ALA A 99 15.22 -1.59 16.89
C ALA A 99 16.39 -2.23 16.13
N PHE A 100 16.13 -2.70 14.92
CA PHE A 100 17.08 -2.92 13.83
C PHE A 100 16.31 -2.89 12.55
#